data_AF-A0A1I7NDA2-F1
#
_entry.id   AF-A0A1I7NDA2-F1
#
_cell.length_a   1.000
_cell.length_b   1.000
_cell.length_c   1.000
_cell.angle_alpha   90.00
_cell.angle_beta   90.00
_cell.angle_gamma   90.00
#
_symmetry.space_group_name_H-M   'P 1'
#
loop_
_entity.id
_entity.type
_entity.pdbx_description
1 polymer ?
#
loop_
_entity_poly.entity_id
_entity_poly.type
_entity_poly.pdbx_seq_one_letter_code
_entity_poly.pdbx_strand_id
1 'polypeptide(L)'
;MPISRVKILHLSPDMTVSALKNQIKQLLGCDMEVYYQHEPAPLGYTLQQIGFCLPVNETEVLQMPIDETWRIRDLEMWFEQECQLQVELSVRLPFSFKNKYIRLYQLRETR
;
A
#
# COMPACT_ATOMS: atom_id res chain seq x y z
N MET A 1 7.35 -28.76 -11.22
CA MET A 1 6.88 -27.73 -10.27
C MET A 1 7.09 -26.38 -10.93
N PRO A 2 6.07 -25.53 -11.09
CA PRO A 2 6.31 -24.19 -11.58
C PRO A 2 7.03 -23.41 -10.46
N ILE A 3 8.19 -22.86 -10.79
CA ILE A 3 8.90 -21.91 -9.93
C ILE A 3 8.04 -20.64 -9.96
N SER A 4 7.23 -20.38 -8.93
CA SER A 4 6.54 -19.08 -8.81
C SER A 4 7.62 -18.01 -8.81
N ARG A 5 7.49 -17.04 -9.72
CA ARG A 5 8.40 -15.90 -9.79
C ARG A 5 8.13 -15.04 -8.56
N VAL A 6 9.06 -15.03 -7.61
CA VAL A 6 8.99 -14.14 -6.44
C VAL A 6 8.93 -12.70 -6.96
N LYS A 7 7.85 -12.00 -6.65
CA LYS A 7 7.71 -10.56 -6.94
C LYS A 7 8.34 -9.79 -5.79
N ILE A 8 9.13 -8.78 -6.07
CA ILE A 8 9.81 -7.98 -5.03
C ILE A 8 9.29 -6.55 -5.13
N LEU A 9 8.77 -6.06 -4.01
CA LEU A 9 8.42 -4.66 -3.82
C LEU A 9 9.65 -3.90 -3.33
N HIS A 10 9.96 -2.79 -4.00
CA HIS A 10 11.05 -1.89 -3.63
C HIS A 10 10.47 -0.58 -3.10
N LEU A 11 10.80 -0.20 -1.86
CA LEU A 11 10.38 1.07 -1.26
C LEU A 11 11.60 1.90 -0.93
N SER A 12 11.64 3.15 -1.40
CA SER A 12 12.66 4.12 -1.02
C SER A 12 12.01 5.36 -0.42
N PRO A 13 12.64 6.04 0.56
CA PRO A 13 12.09 7.25 1.17
C PRO A 13 11.77 8.36 0.17
N ASP A 14 12.57 8.49 -0.87
CA ASP A 14 12.45 9.48 -1.95
C ASP A 14 11.44 9.08 -3.05
N MET A 15 10.95 7.84 -3.04
CA MET A 15 9.91 7.40 -3.96
C MET A 15 8.64 8.23 -3.77
N THR A 16 8.00 8.64 -4.87
CA THR A 16 6.71 9.34 -4.78
C THR A 16 5.55 8.39 -4.57
N VAL A 17 4.45 8.90 -4.01
CA VAL A 17 3.17 8.17 -3.91
C VAL A 17 2.73 7.65 -5.27
N SER A 18 2.89 8.43 -6.34
CA SER A 18 2.58 7.99 -7.71
C SER A 18 3.42 6.80 -8.16
N ALA A 19 4.71 6.78 -7.82
CA ALA A 19 5.61 5.70 -8.16
C ALA A 19 5.26 4.42 -7.40
N LEU A 20 4.90 4.52 -6.11
CA LEU A 20 4.42 3.38 -5.32
C LEU A 20 3.14 2.78 -5.93
N LYS A 21 2.13 3.61 -6.23
CA LYS A 21 0.88 3.16 -6.85
C LYS A 21 1.13 2.45 -8.19
N ASN A 22 2.01 3.01 -9.03
CA ASN A 22 2.37 2.41 -10.31
C ASN A 22 3.10 1.08 -10.15
N GLN A 23 4.04 0.99 -9.20
CA GLN A 23 4.78 -0.24 -8.92
C GLN A 23 3.82 -1.37 -8.47
N ILE A 24 2.89 -1.07 -7.55
CA ILE A 24 1.89 -2.05 -7.10
C ILE A 24 0.99 -2.50 -8.24
N LYS A 25 0.58 -1.58 -9.11
CA LYS A 25 -0.20 -1.90 -10.30
C LYS A 25 0.55 -2.82 -11.27
N GLN A 26 1.84 -2.61 -11.46
CA GLN A 26 2.67 -3.45 -12.32
C GLN A 26 2.94 -4.83 -11.71
N LEU A 27 3.24 -4.88 -10.41
CA LEU A 27 3.53 -6.13 -9.71
C LEU A 27 2.27 -7.00 -9.53
N LEU A 28 1.17 -6.39 -9.12
CA LEU A 28 -0.02 -7.11 -8.64
C LEU A 28 -1.26 -6.94 -9.52
N GLY A 29 -1.27 -5.99 -10.45
CA GLY A 29 -2.48 -5.67 -11.24
C GLY A 29 -3.58 -4.99 -10.43
N CYS A 30 -3.29 -4.55 -9.21
CA CYS A 30 -4.22 -3.89 -8.30
C CYS A 30 -4.05 -2.37 -8.37
N ASP A 31 -5.15 -1.64 -8.19
CA ASP A 31 -5.11 -0.21 -7.94
C ASP A 31 -4.91 0.02 -6.41
N MET A 32 -4.21 1.09 -6.04
CA MET A 32 -3.86 1.42 -4.66
C MET A 32 -4.22 2.86 -4.35
N GLU A 33 -4.79 3.10 -3.18
CA GLU A 33 -4.91 4.41 -2.56
C GLU A 33 -3.97 4.50 -1.35
N VAL A 34 -3.32 5.64 -1.16
CA VAL A 34 -2.39 5.89 -0.05
C VAL A 34 -2.93 7.09 0.70
N TYR A 35 -3.03 7.00 2.01
CA TYR A 35 -3.61 8.05 2.84
C TYR A 35 -2.54 8.75 3.67
N TYR A 36 -2.68 10.06 3.81
CA TYR A 36 -1.88 10.91 4.69
C TYR A 36 -2.81 11.85 5.43
N GLN A 37 -2.74 11.86 6.77
CA GLN A 37 -3.65 12.65 7.61
C GLN A 37 -5.13 12.38 7.32
N HIS A 38 -5.48 11.11 7.10
CA HIS A 38 -6.84 10.64 6.77
C HIS A 38 -7.41 11.05 5.41
N GLU A 39 -6.63 11.73 4.57
CA GLU A 39 -7.00 12.12 3.21
C GLU A 39 -6.12 11.41 2.18
N PRO A 40 -6.56 11.27 0.90
CA PRO A 40 -5.72 10.77 -0.18
C PRO A 40 -4.42 11.56 -0.28
N ALA A 41 -3.28 10.87 -0.20
CA ALA A 41 -1.97 11.50 -0.22
C ALA A 41 -1.70 12.13 -1.61
N PRO A 42 -1.12 13.36 -1.66
CA PRO A 42 -0.75 13.97 -2.93
C PRO A 42 0.24 13.08 -3.71
N LEU A 43 -0.03 12.88 -5.00
CA LEU A 43 0.74 11.96 -5.85
C LEU A 43 2.24 12.31 -5.94
N GLY A 44 2.59 13.60 -5.80
CA GLY A 44 3.95 14.09 -5.83
C GLY A 44 4.69 14.06 -4.48
N TYR A 45 4.01 13.72 -3.38
CA TYR A 45 4.69 13.56 -2.10
C TYR A 45 5.57 12.31 -2.13
N THR A 46 6.73 12.43 -1.50
CA THR A 46 7.62 11.31 -1.22
C THR A 46 7.09 10.45 -0.09
N LEU A 47 7.48 9.17 -0.04
CA LEU A 47 7.08 8.27 1.04
C LEU A 47 7.57 8.81 2.39
N GLN A 48 8.76 9.42 2.43
CA GLN A 48 9.29 10.08 3.62
C GLN A 48 8.39 11.21 4.12
N GLN A 49 7.87 12.05 3.21
CA GLN A 49 6.96 13.14 3.56
C GLN A 49 5.64 12.66 4.19
N ILE A 50 5.25 11.42 3.93
CA ILE A 50 4.04 10.80 4.49
C ILE A 50 4.33 9.81 5.63
N GLY A 51 5.57 9.76 6.13
CA GLY A 51 5.93 9.04 7.35
C GLY A 51 6.69 7.73 7.16
N PHE A 52 6.98 7.30 5.93
CA PHE A 52 7.79 6.11 5.70
C PHE A 52 9.25 6.36 6.11
N CYS A 53 9.79 5.44 6.91
CA CYS A 53 11.19 5.42 7.30
C CYS A 53 11.78 4.04 7.00
N LEU A 54 13.03 3.98 6.55
CA LEU A 54 13.73 2.70 6.41
C LEU A 54 14.04 2.09 7.79
N PRO A 55 14.04 0.75 7.90
CA PRO A 55 14.61 0.07 9.06
C PRO A 55 16.07 0.46 9.28
N VAL A 56 16.53 0.42 10.53
CA VAL A 56 17.91 0.84 10.93
C VAL A 56 19.02 0.11 10.14
N ASN A 57 18.73 -1.09 9.62
CA ASN A 57 19.69 -1.93 8.92
C ASN A 57 19.67 -1.74 7.39
N GLU A 58 18.83 -0.87 6.85
CA GLU A 58 18.72 -0.60 5.42
C GLU A 58 19.07 0.85 5.11
N THR A 59 19.90 1.06 4.09
CA THR A 59 20.49 2.38 3.82
C THR A 59 19.76 3.17 2.73
N GLU A 60 19.11 2.50 1.77
CA GLU A 60 18.54 3.19 0.59
C GLU A 60 17.17 2.64 0.14
N VAL A 61 16.98 1.32 0.18
CA VAL A 61 15.78 0.67 -0.35
C VAL A 61 15.38 -0.52 0.51
N LEU A 62 14.11 -0.57 0.90
CA LEU A 62 13.46 -1.73 1.49
C LEU A 62 12.98 -2.68 0.41
N GLN A 63 13.44 -3.92 0.49
CA GLN A 63 13.08 -4.99 -0.43
C GLN A 63 12.17 -5.98 0.28
N MET A 64 10.89 -5.98 -0.09
CA MET A 64 9.92 -6.94 0.45
C MET A 64 9.53 -7.96 -0.64
N PRO A 65 9.88 -9.26 -0.47
CA PRO A 65 9.33 -10.30 -1.32
C PRO A 65 7.82 -10.43 -1.06
N ILE A 66 7.03 -10.30 -2.12
CA ILE A 66 5.59 -10.56 -2.09
C ILE A 66 5.36 -12.04 -2.35
N ASP A 67 4.70 -12.70 -1.40
CA ASP A 67 4.16 -14.03 -1.59
C ASP A 67 2.80 -13.92 -2.31
N GLU A 68 2.66 -14.66 -3.42
CA GLU A 68 1.44 -14.65 -4.25
C GLU A 68 0.21 -15.23 -3.53
N THR A 69 0.40 -15.89 -2.39
CA THR A 69 -0.67 -16.41 -1.53
C THR A 69 -1.21 -15.39 -0.52
N TRP A 70 -0.55 -14.23 -0.38
CA TRP A 70 -0.99 -13.20 0.55
C TRP A 70 -2.37 -12.67 0.18
N ARG A 71 -3.23 -12.53 1.19
CA ARG A 71 -4.49 -11.82 1.01
C ARG A 71 -4.20 -10.33 0.98
N ILE A 72 -5.05 -9.60 0.28
CA ILE A 72 -4.98 -8.13 0.18
C ILE A 72 -4.83 -7.48 1.57
N ARG A 73 -5.60 -7.97 2.55
CA ARG A 73 -5.56 -7.45 3.92
C ARG A 73 -4.20 -7.67 4.59
N ASP A 74 -3.56 -8.80 4.35
CA ASP A 74 -2.25 -9.11 4.94
C ASP A 74 -1.20 -8.13 4.37
N LEU A 75 -1.28 -7.81 3.08
CA LEU A 75 -0.43 -6.79 2.46
C LEU A 75 -0.73 -5.37 2.97
N GLU A 76 -2.01 -4.98 3.10
CA GLU A 76 -2.41 -3.70 3.71
C GLU A 76 -1.85 -3.57 5.15
N MET A 77 -1.94 -4.64 5.94
CA MET A 77 -1.41 -4.66 7.31
C MET A 77 0.11 -4.55 7.34
N TRP A 78 0.82 -5.20 6.44
CA TRP A 78 2.27 -5.09 6.35
C TRP A 78 2.72 -3.65 6.06
N PHE A 79 2.03 -2.94 5.15
CA PHE A 79 2.30 -1.52 4.89
C PHE A 79 2.08 -0.67 6.15
N GLU A 80 1.03 -0.94 6.92
CA GLU A 80 0.75 -0.20 8.14
C GLU A 80 1.79 -0.48 9.24
N GLN A 81 2.14 -1.75 9.45
CA GLN A 81 2.99 -2.18 10.57
C GLN A 81 4.47 -1.95 10.31
N GLU A 82 4.96 -2.27 9.11
CA GLU A 82 6.39 -2.24 8.80
C GLU A 82 6.80 -0.92 8.13
N CYS A 83 5.88 -0.28 7.39
CA CYS A 83 6.18 0.93 6.62
C CYS A 83 5.53 2.20 7.18
N GLN A 84 4.64 2.08 8.18
CA GLN A 84 3.85 3.20 8.70
C GLN A 84 3.01 3.90 7.60
N LEU A 85 2.66 3.16 6.54
CA LEU A 85 1.88 3.66 5.42
C LEU A 85 0.44 3.15 5.52
N GLN A 86 -0.52 4.08 5.51
CA GLN A 86 -1.93 3.73 5.41
C GLN A 86 -2.30 3.57 3.94
N VAL A 87 -2.68 2.35 3.56
CA VAL A 87 -3.02 2.03 2.17
C VAL A 87 -4.34 1.27 2.07
N GLU A 88 -5.03 1.44 0.95
CA GLU A 88 -6.15 0.61 0.55
C GLU A 88 -5.87 0.01 -0.82
N LEU A 89 -5.96 -1.31 -0.91
CA LEU A 89 -5.72 -2.04 -2.13
C LEU A 89 -7.06 -2.48 -2.72
N SER A 90 -7.25 -2.17 -4.01
CA SER A 90 -8.41 -2.57 -4.78
C SER A 90 -7.97 -3.47 -5.92
N VAL A 91 -8.49 -4.70 -5.96
CA VAL A 91 -8.43 -5.49 -7.19
C VAL A 91 -9.35 -4.80 -8.20
N ARG A 92 -8.98 -4.77 -9.48
CA ARG A 92 -9.96 -4.52 -10.54
C ARG A 92 -10.94 -5.68 -10.62
N LEU A 93 -11.87 -5.71 -9.69
CA LEU A 93 -13.17 -6.33 -9.86
C LEU A 93 -14.03 -5.32 -10.64
N PRO A 94 -15.04 -5.76 -11.42
CA PRO A 94 -15.90 -4.87 -12.21
C PRO A 94 -16.77 -3.90 -11.36
N PHE A 95 -16.50 -3.78 -10.06
CA PHE A 95 -17.25 -2.96 -9.11
C PHE A 95 -16.25 -2.16 -8.25
N SER A 96 -16.50 -0.85 -8.12
CA SER A 96 -15.68 0.06 -7.33
C SER A 96 -15.76 -0.28 -5.84
N PHE A 97 -14.64 -0.57 -5.19
CA PHE A 97 -14.61 -0.66 -3.73
C PHE A 97 -14.82 0.74 -3.14
N LYS A 98 -15.82 0.86 -2.26
CA LYS A 98 -16.02 2.01 -1.38
C LYS A 98 -15.34 1.70 -0.05
N ASN A 99 -14.33 2.50 0.26
CA ASN A 99 -13.61 2.62 1.53
C ASN A 99 -14.29 1.90 2.72
N LYS A 100 -13.60 0.89 3.26
CA LYS A 100 -14.07 0.07 4.39
C LYS A 100 -14.07 0.87 5.72
N TYR A 101 -13.21 1.88 5.85
CA TYR A 101 -13.10 2.74 7.03
C TYR A 101 -14.20 3.82 7.08
N ILE A 102 -14.75 4.25 5.94
CA ILE A 102 -15.93 5.14 5.89
C ILE A 102 -17.19 4.41 6.40
N ARG A 103 -17.29 3.09 6.25
CA ARG A 103 -18.45 2.32 6.75
C ARG A 103 -18.51 2.20 8.26
N LEU A 104 -17.38 2.18 8.97
CA LEU A 104 -17.38 2.10 10.44
C LEU A 104 -17.84 3.40 11.11
N TYR A 105 -17.57 4.56 10.50
CA TYR A 105 -18.06 5.85 10.98
C TYR A 105 -19.51 6.13 10.55
N GLN A 106 -19.93 5.70 9.35
CA GLN A 106 -21.32 5.85 8.90
C GLN A 106 -22.32 4.97 9.68
N LEU A 107 -21.89 3.84 10.25
CA LEU A 107 -22.74 3.02 11.13
C LEU A 107 -22.93 3.61 12.54
N ARG A 108 -22.11 4.60 12.94
CA ARG A 108 -22.23 5.28 14.24
C ARG A 108 -23.19 6.46 14.23
N GLU A 109 -23.50 7.04 13.07
CA GLU A 109 -24.48 8.13 12.95
C GLU A 109 -25.93 7.67 12.73
N THR A 110 -26.18 6.35 12.69
CA THR A 110 -27.52 5.76 12.65
C THR A 110 -28.02 5.26 14.01
N ARG A 111 -27.79 6.03 15.09
CA ARG A 111 -28.50 5.83 16.36
C ARG A 111 -29.04 7.13 16.90
#